data_AF-A0A5R2N639-F1
#
_entry.id   AF-A0A5R2N639-F1
#
_cell.length_a   1.000
_cell.length_b   1.000
_cell.length_c   1.000
_cell.angle_alpha   90.00
_cell.angle_beta   90.00
_cell.angle_gamma   90.00
#
_symmetry.space_group_name_H-M   'P 1'
#
loop_
_entity.id
_entity.type
_entity.pdbx_description
1 polymer ?
#
loop_
_entity_poly.entity_id
_entity_poly.type
_entity_poly.pdbx_seq_one_letter_code
_entity_poly.pdbx_strand_id
1 'polypeptide(L)'
;MTPTTSAIHPLDHLVLPTQNLDTARTRLTALGFVVAPTGIHPFGTENCRVFLADGTYLEPLAIGSEQAATEAAAEGNVFVARDRLYRESRGNEGFSAVVLGTDNADDDHERYVDAGLSAGDTLSFSRAFTDTAGKSDTASFKLAFASANRA
;
A
#
# COMPACT_ATOMS: atom_id res chain seq x y z
N MET A 1 -6.62 -8.45 -32.82
CA MET A 1 -6.05 -8.25 -31.48
C MET A 1 -5.14 -7.05 -31.57
N THR A 2 -5.57 -5.93 -31.00
CA THR A 2 -4.78 -4.70 -30.93
C THR A 2 -3.59 -4.97 -30.00
N PRO A 3 -2.35 -4.59 -30.33
CA PRO A 3 -1.26 -4.71 -29.38
C PRO A 3 -1.58 -3.79 -28.21
N THR A 4 -1.75 -4.36 -27.02
CA THR A 4 -1.70 -3.61 -25.77
C THR A 4 -0.28 -3.04 -25.70
N THR A 5 -0.13 -1.76 -26.01
CA THR A 5 1.09 -1.03 -25.70
C THR A 5 1.32 -1.26 -24.21
N SER A 6 2.35 -2.02 -23.85
CA SER A 6 2.79 -2.10 -22.46
C SER A 6 3.27 -0.71 -22.09
N ALA A 7 2.32 0.10 -21.61
CA ALA A 7 2.61 1.41 -21.10
C ALA A 7 3.37 1.21 -19.79
N ILE A 8 4.49 1.90 -19.65
CA ILE A 8 5.21 1.95 -18.39
C ILE A 8 4.24 2.49 -17.35
N HIS A 9 3.95 1.69 -16.31
CA HIS A 9 3.12 2.14 -15.21
C HIS A 9 3.82 3.30 -14.48
N PRO A 10 3.14 4.44 -14.25
CA PRO A 10 3.72 5.53 -13.47
C PRO A 10 3.94 5.10 -12.02
N LEU A 11 4.87 5.76 -11.33
CA LEU A 11 4.95 5.63 -9.88
C LEU A 11 3.67 6.18 -9.25
N ASP A 12 3.07 5.43 -8.33
CA ASP A 12 1.96 5.92 -7.51
C ASP A 12 2.48 6.36 -6.13
N HIS A 13 3.09 5.43 -5.39
CA HIS A 13 3.63 5.73 -4.07
C HIS A 13 4.69 4.75 -3.59
N LEU A 14 5.29 5.10 -2.45
CA LEU A 14 6.23 4.25 -1.71
C LEU A 14 5.61 3.85 -0.37
N VAL A 15 5.63 2.54 -0.06
CA VAL A 15 5.17 2.00 1.21
C VAL A 15 6.34 1.94 2.20
N LEU A 16 6.19 2.66 3.31
CA LEU A 16 7.24 2.87 4.29
C LEU A 16 6.78 2.30 5.64
N PRO A 17 7.02 1.01 5.93
CA PRO A 17 6.76 0.45 7.26
C PRO A 17 7.37 1.35 8.33
N THR A 18 6.58 1.63 9.36
CA THR A 18 7.03 2.31 10.56
C THR A 18 6.48 1.59 11.79
N GLN A 19 7.19 1.69 12.90
CA GLN A 19 6.78 1.13 14.18
C GLN A 19 5.70 2.01 14.82
N ASN A 20 5.74 3.32 14.60
CA ASN A 20 4.84 4.26 15.25
C ASN A 20 4.49 5.43 14.32
N LEU A 21 3.19 5.53 14.00
CA LEU A 21 2.70 6.48 13.01
C LEU A 21 2.82 7.95 13.48
N ASP A 22 2.66 8.22 14.78
CA ASP A 22 2.82 9.55 15.36
C ASP A 22 4.27 10.05 15.29
N THR A 23 5.23 9.13 15.48
CA THR A 23 6.66 9.41 15.35
C THR A 23 7.00 9.74 13.91
N ALA A 24 6.51 8.95 12.94
CA ALA A 24 6.67 9.24 11.52
C ALA A 24 6.07 10.61 11.16
N ARG A 25 4.84 10.88 11.60
CA ARG A 25 4.17 12.18 11.41
C ARG A 25 4.98 13.34 11.98
N THR A 26 5.45 13.23 13.22
CA THR A 26 6.24 14.27 13.88
C THR A 26 7.51 14.60 13.09
N ARG A 27 8.23 13.56 12.64
CA ARG A 27 9.47 13.72 11.86
C ARG A 27 9.21 14.34 10.49
N LEU A 28 8.19 13.88 9.77
CA LEU A 28 7.84 14.40 8.45
C LEU A 28 7.37 15.85 8.52
N THR A 29 6.54 16.20 9.51
CA THR A 29 6.14 17.59 9.77
C THR A 29 7.35 18.47 10.09
N ALA A 30 8.31 17.98 10.90
CA ALA A 30 9.53 18.73 11.20
C ALA A 30 10.42 18.98 9.96
N LEU A 31 10.32 18.13 8.94
CA LEU A 31 10.96 18.33 7.64
C LEU A 31 10.18 19.28 6.72
N GLY A 32 9.03 19.79 7.15
CA GLY A 32 8.21 20.74 6.39
C GLY A 32 7.14 20.09 5.50
N PHE A 33 6.92 18.78 5.60
CA PHE A 33 5.85 18.12 4.86
C PHE A 33 4.48 18.38 5.50
N VAL A 34 3.46 18.48 4.66
CA VAL A 34 2.06 18.41 5.10
C VAL A 34 1.66 16.94 5.16
N VAL A 35 1.39 16.44 6.36
CA VAL A 35 1.03 15.04 6.60
C VAL A 35 -0.49 14.90 6.73
N ALA A 36 -1.09 14.08 5.86
CA ALA A 36 -2.53 13.85 5.84
C ALA A 36 -3.05 13.21 7.15
N PRO A 37 -4.35 13.32 7.46
CA PRO A 37 -4.97 12.58 8.57
C PRO A 37 -4.74 11.07 8.48
N THR A 38 -4.85 10.38 9.61
CA THR A 38 -4.67 8.92 9.66
C THR A 38 -5.74 8.22 8.82
N GLY A 39 -5.30 7.37 7.90
CA GLY A 39 -6.17 6.46 7.16
C GLY A 39 -6.14 5.08 7.81
N ILE A 40 -7.32 4.49 8.01
CA ILE A 40 -7.44 3.13 8.57
C ILE A 40 -7.80 2.16 7.45
N HIS A 41 -7.01 1.10 7.31
CA HIS A 41 -7.32 0.00 6.42
C HIS A 41 -8.25 -1.01 7.11
N PRO A 42 -9.20 -1.64 6.39
CA PRO A 42 -10.14 -2.60 6.98
C PRO A 42 -9.47 -3.89 7.47
N PHE A 43 -8.18 -4.07 7.17
CA PHE A 43 -7.36 -5.23 7.52
C PHE A 43 -6.28 -4.91 8.56
N GLY A 44 -6.48 -3.89 9.39
CA GLY A 44 -5.69 -3.70 10.61
C GLY A 44 -4.41 -2.87 10.49
N THR A 45 -4.08 -2.33 9.31
CA THR A 45 -3.00 -1.33 9.17
C THR A 45 -3.55 0.08 9.11
N GLU A 46 -2.69 1.06 9.37
CA GLU A 46 -3.01 2.49 9.29
C GLU A 46 -1.87 3.28 8.66
N ASN A 47 -2.19 4.42 8.05
CA ASN A 47 -1.21 5.25 7.34
C ASN A 47 -1.34 6.75 7.61
N CYS A 48 -0.25 7.50 7.38
CA CYS A 48 -0.24 8.97 7.40
C CYS A 48 0.48 9.52 6.16
N ARG A 49 -0.28 9.66 5.07
CA ARG A 49 0.28 9.95 3.73
C ARG A 49 0.88 11.35 3.62
N VAL A 50 1.95 11.49 2.84
CA VAL A 50 2.51 12.77 2.40
C VAL A 50 2.40 12.85 0.88
N PHE A 51 1.56 13.76 0.38
CA PHE A 51 1.35 13.96 -1.05
C PHE A 51 2.38 14.94 -1.61
N LEU A 52 2.93 14.60 -2.78
CA LEU A 52 3.87 15.42 -3.53
C LEU A 52 3.15 16.17 -4.66
N ALA A 53 3.84 17.15 -5.24
CA ALA A 53 3.26 18.06 -6.23
C ALA A 53 2.81 17.37 -7.53
N ASP A 54 3.40 16.23 -7.87
CA ASP A 54 3.09 15.44 -9.06
C ASP A 54 2.00 14.38 -8.83
N GLY A 55 1.41 14.35 -7.62
CA GLY A 55 0.36 13.39 -7.24
C GLY A 55 0.89 12.10 -6.62
N THR A 56 2.21 11.84 -6.68
CA THR A 56 2.79 10.71 -5.96
C THR A 56 2.79 10.95 -4.45
N TYR A 57 2.93 9.89 -3.66
CA TYR A 57 2.96 10.05 -2.20
C TYR A 57 3.90 9.08 -1.49
N LEU A 58 4.25 9.47 -0.25
CA LEU A 58 4.86 8.57 0.72
C LEU A 58 3.78 8.03 1.64
N GLU A 59 3.80 6.72 1.90
CA GLU A 59 2.89 6.05 2.80
C GLU A 59 3.64 5.45 3.99
N PRO A 60 3.91 6.23 5.06
CA PRO A 60 4.18 5.67 6.37
C PRO A 60 3.05 4.72 6.78
N LEU A 61 3.39 3.47 7.07
CA LEU A 61 2.44 2.39 7.34
C LEU A 61 2.75 1.72 8.68
N ALA A 62 1.81 1.78 9.62
CA ALA A 62 1.88 1.10 10.90
C ALA A 62 0.80 0.02 11.02
N ILE A 63 0.98 -0.89 11.98
CA ILE A 63 -0.06 -1.86 12.35
C ILE A 63 -0.92 -1.19 13.43
N GLY A 64 -2.18 -0.91 13.11
CA GLY A 64 -3.15 -0.32 14.03
C GLY A 64 -3.90 -1.37 14.87
N SER A 65 -4.06 -2.59 14.33
CA SER A 65 -4.62 -3.75 15.02
C SER A 65 -3.89 -5.02 14.59
N GLU A 66 -3.02 -5.52 15.49
CA GLU A 66 -2.26 -6.76 15.28
C GLU A 66 -3.17 -7.96 15.04
N GLN A 67 -4.28 -8.03 15.78
CA GLN A 67 -5.28 -9.08 15.63
C GLN A 67 -5.89 -9.06 14.23
N ALA A 68 -6.40 -7.92 13.78
CA ALA A 68 -7.05 -7.80 12.47
C ALA A 68 -6.06 -8.05 11.32
N ALA A 69 -4.81 -7.58 11.45
CA ALA A 69 -3.76 -7.84 10.47
C ALA A 69 -3.41 -9.33 10.39
N THR A 70 -3.32 -10.01 11.55
CA THR A 70 -3.06 -11.45 11.62
C THR A 70 -4.19 -12.27 11.03
N GLU A 71 -5.44 -11.95 11.39
CA GLU A 71 -6.64 -12.61 10.87
C GLU A 71 -6.73 -12.43 9.36
N ALA A 72 -6.60 -11.19 8.86
CA ALA A 72 -6.64 -10.92 7.42
C ALA A 72 -5.51 -11.63 6.65
N ALA A 73 -4.29 -11.69 7.20
CA ALA A 73 -3.20 -12.44 6.58
C ALA A 73 -3.52 -13.94 6.49
N ALA A 74 -4.10 -14.52 7.55
CA ALA A 74 -4.53 -15.92 7.57
C ALA A 74 -5.67 -16.21 6.58
N GLU A 75 -6.51 -15.22 6.29
CA GLU A 75 -7.58 -15.27 5.28
C GLU A 75 -7.08 -15.01 3.85
N GLY A 76 -5.78 -14.80 3.65
CA GLY A 76 -5.17 -14.65 2.33
C GLY A 76 -4.98 -13.19 1.86
N ASN A 77 -5.11 -12.20 2.75
CA ASN A 77 -4.80 -10.82 2.40
C ASN A 77 -3.29 -10.64 2.14
N VAL A 78 -2.95 -10.56 0.85
CA VAL A 78 -1.56 -10.52 0.38
C VAL A 78 -0.80 -9.29 0.90
N PHE A 79 -1.48 -8.14 1.08
CA PHE A 79 -0.82 -6.92 1.54
C PHE A 79 -0.26 -7.08 2.96
N VAL A 80 -1.08 -7.50 3.92
CA VAL A 80 -0.64 -7.67 5.31
C VAL A 80 0.25 -8.90 5.50
N ALA A 81 0.05 -9.97 4.71
CA ALA A 81 0.95 -11.11 4.72
C ALA A 81 2.37 -10.69 4.30
N ARG A 82 2.51 -9.86 3.27
CA ARG A 82 3.81 -9.35 2.81
C ARG A 82 4.42 -8.30 3.73
N ASP A 83 3.61 -7.41 4.30
CA ASP A 83 4.07 -6.46 5.33
C ASP A 83 4.68 -7.21 6.52
N ARG A 84 3.99 -8.26 7.00
CA ARG A 84 4.50 -9.13 8.06
C ARG A 84 5.83 -9.79 7.69
N LEU A 85 5.94 -10.40 6.50
CA LEU A 85 7.19 -11.02 6.03
C LEU A 85 8.34 -10.00 5.95
N TYR A 86 8.06 -8.78 5.49
CA TYR A 86 9.06 -7.72 5.51
C TYR A 86 9.51 -7.40 6.94
N ARG A 87 8.57 -7.20 7.87
CA ARG A 87 8.89 -6.85 9.26
C ARG A 87 9.65 -7.93 10.00
N GLU A 88 9.29 -9.19 9.79
CA GLU A 88 9.99 -10.35 10.36
C GLU A 88 11.44 -10.45 9.86
N SER A 89 11.69 -10.08 8.61
CA SER A 89 13.03 -10.20 7.99
C SER A 89 13.90 -8.95 8.09
N ARG A 90 13.30 -7.75 8.18
CA ARG A 90 13.98 -6.45 8.09
C ARG A 90 13.72 -5.51 9.27
N GLY A 91 12.77 -5.83 10.14
CA GLY A 91 12.33 -4.98 11.25
C GLY A 91 11.19 -4.04 10.88
N ASN A 92 10.78 -3.22 11.85
CA ASN A 92 9.54 -2.46 11.80
C ASN A 92 9.62 -1.12 11.02
N GLU A 93 10.79 -0.75 10.52
CA GLU A 93 11.02 0.53 9.85
C GLU A 93 11.66 0.29 8.47
N GLY A 94 11.29 1.07 7.47
CA GLY A 94 12.03 1.13 6.20
C GLY A 94 11.16 1.31 4.97
N PHE A 95 11.42 0.51 3.94
CA PHE A 95 10.82 0.64 2.61
C PHE A 95 10.51 -0.75 2.05
N SER A 96 9.23 -1.13 2.06
CA SER A 96 8.81 -2.50 1.74
C SER A 96 8.30 -2.69 0.32
N ALA A 97 7.73 -1.65 -0.31
CA ALA A 97 7.15 -1.77 -1.63
C ALA A 97 7.15 -0.45 -2.41
N VAL A 98 7.36 -0.57 -3.73
CA VAL A 98 7.01 0.45 -4.73
C VAL A 98 5.64 0.09 -5.29
N VAL A 99 4.75 1.08 -5.39
CA VAL A 99 3.44 0.90 -6.02
C VAL A 99 3.39 1.66 -7.32
N LEU A 100 2.89 1.01 -8.36
CA LEU A 100 2.75 1.57 -9.69
C LEU A 100 1.27 1.73 -10.04
N GLY A 101 0.93 2.84 -10.67
CA GLY A 101 -0.44 3.14 -11.11
C GLY A 101 -0.84 2.29 -12.32
N THR A 102 -2.07 1.80 -12.33
CA THR A 102 -2.62 1.01 -13.43
C THR A 102 -4.11 1.27 -13.59
N ASP A 103 -4.59 1.23 -14.83
CA ASP A 103 -6.02 1.28 -15.13
C ASP A 103 -6.67 -0.11 -15.01
N ASN A 104 -5.87 -1.18 -14.96
CA ASN A 104 -6.38 -2.55 -14.87
C ASN A 104 -5.43 -3.49 -14.10
N ALA A 105 -5.71 -3.66 -12.80
CA ALA A 105 -4.96 -4.57 -11.95
C ALA A 105 -5.16 -6.06 -12.31
N ASP A 106 -6.25 -6.45 -12.97
CA ASP A 106 -6.45 -7.84 -13.39
C ASP A 106 -5.50 -8.22 -14.51
N ASP A 107 -5.36 -7.36 -15.53
CA ASP A 107 -4.40 -7.57 -16.62
C ASP A 107 -2.96 -7.63 -16.09
N ASP A 108 -2.64 -6.81 -15.08
CA ASP A 108 -1.34 -6.86 -14.41
C ASP A 108 -1.13 -8.17 -13.65
N HIS A 109 -2.15 -8.66 -12.94
CA HIS A 109 -2.08 -9.93 -12.25
C HIS A 109 -1.86 -11.09 -13.23
N GLU A 110 -2.63 -11.16 -14.32
CA GLU A 110 -2.45 -12.17 -15.38
C GLU A 110 -1.02 -12.13 -15.92
N ARG A 111 -0.50 -10.93 -16.22
CA ARG A 111 0.89 -10.76 -16.67
C ARG A 111 1.91 -11.21 -15.64
N TYR A 112 1.68 -10.95 -14.35
CA TYR A 112 2.57 -11.41 -13.28
C TYR A 112 2.53 -12.94 -13.13
N VAL A 113 1.38 -13.57 -13.31
CA VAL A 113 1.23 -15.03 -13.31
C VAL A 113 1.98 -15.64 -14.49
N ASP A 114 1.76 -15.13 -15.70
CA ASP A 114 2.42 -15.61 -16.92
C ASP A 114 3.94 -15.47 -16.87
N ALA A 115 4.43 -14.39 -16.25
CA ALA A 115 5.85 -14.16 -16.03
C ALA A 115 6.44 -14.95 -14.84
N GLY A 116 5.61 -15.66 -14.06
CA GLY A 116 6.04 -16.39 -12.87
C GLY A 116 6.49 -15.51 -11.70
N LEU A 117 6.06 -14.24 -11.70
CA LEU A 117 6.38 -13.18 -10.74
C LEU A 117 5.25 -12.86 -9.75
N SER A 118 4.06 -13.42 -9.95
CA SER A 118 2.90 -13.19 -9.08
C SER A 118 3.23 -13.56 -7.63
N ALA A 119 2.88 -12.65 -6.72
CA ALA A 119 3.14 -12.77 -5.30
C ALA A 119 1.89 -13.11 -4.48
N GLY A 120 0.79 -13.47 -5.14
CA GLY A 120 -0.49 -13.82 -4.52
C GLY A 120 -1.68 -13.29 -5.30
N ASP A 121 -2.87 -13.55 -4.77
CA ASP A 121 -4.14 -13.10 -5.35
C ASP A 121 -4.28 -11.57 -5.37
N THR A 122 -5.13 -11.06 -6.25
CA THR A 122 -5.49 -9.63 -6.22
C THR A 122 -6.22 -9.28 -4.93
N LEU A 123 -6.00 -8.07 -4.42
CA LEU A 123 -6.70 -7.55 -3.24
C LEU A 123 -7.60 -6.37 -3.63
N SER A 124 -8.90 -6.48 -3.34
CA SER A 124 -9.85 -5.36 -3.46
C SER A 124 -10.30 -4.90 -2.08
N PHE A 125 -10.35 -3.59 -1.84
CA PHE A 125 -10.91 -3.05 -0.60
C PHE A 125 -11.41 -1.62 -0.77
N SER A 126 -12.26 -1.19 0.15
CA SER A 126 -12.71 0.19 0.24
C SER A 126 -12.51 0.71 1.65
N ARG A 127 -12.30 2.02 1.78
CA ARG A 127 -12.25 2.69 3.08
C ARG A 127 -12.84 4.08 2.98
N ALA A 128 -13.41 4.53 4.10
CA ALA A 128 -13.77 5.93 4.24
C ALA A 128 -12.51 6.80 4.21
N PHE A 129 -12.61 7.98 3.61
CA PHE A 129 -11.65 9.04 3.80
C PHE A 129 -12.38 10.35 4.04
N THR A 130 -11.80 11.20 4.87
CA THR A 130 -12.29 12.55 5.15
C THR A 130 -11.37 13.54 4.48
N ASP A 131 -11.93 14.44 3.68
CA ASP A 131 -11.17 15.54 3.08
C ASP A 131 -10.88 16.66 4.09
N THR A 132 -10.12 17.66 3.66
CA THR A 132 -9.76 18.81 4.51
C THR A 132 -10.96 19.70 4.87
N ALA A 133 -12.10 19.54 4.20
CA ALA A 133 -13.35 20.24 4.50
C ALA A 133 -14.26 19.43 5.45
N GLY A 134 -13.83 18.24 5.89
CA GLY A 134 -14.60 17.38 6.79
C GLY A 134 -15.63 16.51 6.08
N LYS A 135 -15.67 16.49 4.73
CA LYS A 135 -16.56 15.62 3.97
C LYS A 135 -15.99 14.21 3.94
N SER A 136 -16.82 13.24 4.31
CA SER A 136 -16.49 11.81 4.20
C SER A 136 -16.93 11.27 2.84
N ASP A 137 -16.08 10.50 2.18
CA ASP A 137 -16.36 9.76 0.96
C ASP A 137 -15.69 8.38 1.02
N THR A 138 -15.99 7.49 0.08
CA THR A 138 -15.43 6.13 0.02
C THR A 138 -14.42 6.03 -1.12
N ALA A 139 -13.19 5.68 -0.79
CA ALA A 139 -12.18 5.31 -1.76
C ALA A 139 -12.12 3.79 -1.91
N SER A 140 -12.02 3.31 -3.15
CA SER A 140 -11.94 1.88 -3.49
C SER A 140 -10.64 1.61 -4.25
N PHE A 141 -10.01 0.48 -3.95
CA PHE A 141 -8.70 0.09 -4.45
C PHE A 141 -8.73 -1.36 -4.92
N LYS A 142 -7.93 -1.65 -5.95
CA LYS A 142 -7.63 -3.01 -6.39
C LYS A 142 -6.14 -3.13 -6.68
N LEU A 143 -5.51 -4.15 -6.12
CA LEU A 143 -4.07 -4.34 -6.14
C LEU A 143 -3.72 -5.70 -6.74
N ALA A 144 -2.67 -5.74 -7.56
CA ALA A 144 -1.99 -6.95 -7.99
C ALA A 144 -0.54 -6.91 -7.48
N PHE A 145 0.01 -8.09 -7.14
CA PHE A 145 1.29 -8.17 -6.44
C PHE A 145 2.32 -8.93 -7.26
N ALA A 146 3.53 -8.38 -7.36
CA ALA A 146 4.68 -9.03 -7.94
C ALA A 146 5.86 -9.04 -6.96
N SER A 147 6.69 -10.09 -6.99
CA SER A 147 7.85 -10.24 -6.11
C SER A 147 8.94 -11.07 -6.80
N ALA A 148 10.19 -10.62 -6.73
CA ALA A 148 11.33 -11.38 -7.23
C ALA A 148 11.64 -12.64 -6.38
N ASN A 149 11.35 -12.58 -5.07
CA ASN A 149 11.45 -13.73 -4.19
C ASN A 149 10.07 -14.36 -4.03
N ARG A 150 9.99 -15.65 -4.37
CA ARG A 150 8.94 -16.53 -3.85
C ARG A 150 9.25 -16.69 -2.36
N ALA A 151 8.38 -16.15 -1.51
CA ALA A 151 8.40 -16.53 -0.10
C ALA A 151 7.99 -18.01 0.01
#